data_AF-A0A4E9F211-F1
#
_entry.id   AF-A0A4E9F211-F1
#
_cell.length_a   1.000
_cell.length_b   1.000
_cell.length_c   1.000
_cell.angle_alpha   90.00
_cell.angle_beta   90.00
_cell.angle_gamma   90.00
#
_symmetry.space_group_name_H-M   'P 1'
#
loop_
_entity.id
_entity.type
_entity.pdbx_description
1 polymer ?
#
loop_
_entity_poly.entity_id
_entity_poly.type
_entity_poly.pdbx_seq_one_letter_code
_entity_poly.pdbx_strand_id
1 'polypeptide(L)'
;MKSKNDQYISLVNNEVRVQIDSLTVYGGHNLSNPADNCTFTLHRTNCNKPPIEENETIAWNTRICFQWHCNIYEHAIRVENCWVGSKYHPVYLITADGCSSETTMISTPRYDSKMQKALSLGWLSVRQV
;
A
#
# COMPACT_ATOMS: atom_id res chain seq x y z
N MET A 1 13.83 -25.68 -23.38
CA MET A 1 14.18 -24.52 -22.52
C MET A 1 13.16 -23.43 -22.80
N LYS A 2 12.44 -22.93 -21.80
CA LYS A 2 11.57 -21.73 -21.97
C LYS A 2 12.47 -20.53 -22.25
N SER A 3 12.09 -19.64 -23.17
CA SER A 3 12.86 -18.42 -23.41
C SER A 3 12.82 -17.53 -22.15
N LYS A 4 13.82 -16.66 -21.97
CA LYS A 4 13.83 -15.68 -20.87
C LYS A 4 12.55 -14.84 -20.85
N ASN A 5 11.97 -14.55 -22.02
CA ASN A 5 10.74 -13.79 -22.16
C ASN A 5 9.53 -14.56 -21.61
N ASP A 6 9.45 -15.87 -21.88
CA ASP A 6 8.36 -16.72 -21.38
C ASP A 6 8.42 -16.88 -19.85
N GLN A 7 9.62 -16.92 -19.28
CA GLN A 7 9.80 -16.97 -17.82
C GLN A 7 9.36 -15.65 -17.16
N TYR A 8 9.71 -14.51 -17.75
CA TYR A 8 9.27 -13.20 -17.27
C TYR A 8 7.74 -13.04 -17.34
N ILE A 9 7.13 -13.36 -18.48
CA ILE A 9 5.67 -13.30 -18.66
C ILE A 9 4.96 -14.22 -17.65
N SER A 10 5.48 -15.43 -17.46
CA SER A 10 4.96 -16.37 -16.46
C SER A 10 5.08 -15.84 -15.04
N LEU A 11 6.15 -15.12 -14.71
CA LEU A 11 6.32 -14.50 -13.39
C LEU A 11 5.33 -13.36 -13.18
N VAL A 12 5.23 -12.44 -14.14
CA VAL A 12 4.38 -11.24 -14.03
C VAL A 12 2.89 -11.59 -13.91
N ASN A 13 2.47 -12.65 -14.60
CA ASN A 13 1.10 -13.16 -14.55
C ASN A 13 0.87 -14.13 -13.38
N ASN A 14 1.89 -14.48 -12.61
CA ASN A 14 1.73 -15.37 -11.47
C ASN A 14 0.93 -14.66 -10.38
N GLU A 15 -0.08 -15.35 -9.89
CA GLU A 15 -0.92 -14.86 -8.80
C GLU A 15 -0.29 -15.18 -7.45
N VAL A 16 -0.27 -14.17 -6.58
CA VAL A 16 0.24 -14.28 -5.22
C VAL A 16 -0.85 -13.90 -4.22
N ARG A 17 -0.85 -14.53 -3.05
CA ARG A 17 -1.74 -14.14 -1.95
C ARG A 17 -1.33 -12.79 -1.39
N VAL A 18 -2.33 -12.00 -1.00
CA VAL A 18 -2.12 -10.72 -0.34
C VAL A 18 -2.32 -10.92 1.15
N GLN A 19 -1.31 -10.54 1.93
CA GLN A 19 -1.41 -10.44 3.38
C GLN A 19 -1.21 -8.98 3.77
N ILE A 20 -2.18 -8.42 4.50
CA ILE A 20 -2.15 -7.05 4.99
C ILE A 20 -1.89 -7.13 6.50
N ASP A 21 -0.72 -6.65 6.93
CA ASP A 21 -0.42 -6.55 8.35
C ASP A 21 -1.22 -5.41 8.99
N SER A 22 -1.47 -5.54 10.30
CA SER A 22 -2.20 -4.53 11.07
C SER A 22 -1.53 -3.16 10.96
N LEU A 23 -2.33 -2.14 10.71
CA LEU A 23 -1.85 -0.77 10.60
C LEU A 23 -1.28 -0.31 11.94
N THR A 24 -0.01 0.10 11.93
CA THR A 24 0.62 0.74 13.09
C THR A 24 0.29 2.22 13.07
N VAL A 25 -0.31 2.72 14.14
CA VAL A 25 -0.78 4.11 14.26
C VAL A 25 -0.19 4.75 15.51
N TYR A 26 0.37 5.93 15.34
CA TYR A 26 0.86 6.77 16.43
C TYR A 26 -0.07 7.97 16.59
N GLY A 27 -0.57 8.19 17.81
CA GLY A 27 -1.44 9.31 18.15
C GLY A 27 -0.65 10.51 18.65
N GLY A 28 -1.18 11.72 18.39
CA GLY A 28 -0.74 12.92 19.07
C GLY A 28 -1.19 12.97 20.54
N HIS A 29 -0.93 14.09 21.22
CA HIS A 29 -1.41 14.30 22.58
C HIS A 29 -2.93 14.10 22.69
N ASN A 30 -3.37 13.43 23.77
CA ASN A 30 -4.79 13.15 24.10
C ASN A 30 -5.55 12.20 23.17
N LEU A 31 -4.87 11.45 22.29
CA LEU A 31 -5.49 10.38 21.51
C LEU A 31 -5.27 9.01 22.15
N SER A 32 -6.34 8.47 22.73
CA SER A 32 -6.37 7.08 23.21
C SER A 32 -6.77 6.14 22.06
N ASN A 33 -6.00 5.07 21.87
CA ASN A 33 -6.26 4.01 20.88
C ASN A 33 -6.62 4.51 19.46
N PRO A 34 -5.78 5.35 18.82
CA PRO A 34 -6.08 5.88 17.49
C PRO A 34 -6.22 4.78 16.42
N ALA A 35 -5.58 3.62 16.63
CA ALA A 35 -5.66 2.47 15.74
C ALA A 35 -7.10 1.96 15.51
N ASP A 36 -7.98 2.03 16.52
CA ASP A 36 -9.37 1.55 16.42
C ASP A 36 -10.21 2.37 15.43
N ASN A 37 -9.77 3.61 15.14
CA ASN A 37 -10.43 4.52 14.22
C ASN A 37 -9.72 4.62 12.86
N CYS A 38 -8.68 3.81 12.64
CA CYS A 38 -7.86 3.84 11.45
C CYS A 38 -7.95 2.52 10.69
N THR A 39 -8.05 2.60 9.37
CA THR A 39 -8.08 1.44 8.48
C THR A 39 -7.08 1.62 7.35
N PHE A 40 -6.54 0.49 6.89
CA PHE A 40 -5.72 0.40 5.70
C PHE A 40 -6.28 -0.69 4.80
N THR A 41 -6.61 -0.33 3.57
CA THR A 41 -7.22 -1.23 2.59
C THR A 41 -6.51 -1.13 1.24
N LEU A 42 -6.47 -2.26 0.54
CA LEU A 42 -5.97 -2.34 -0.83
C LEU A 42 -7.13 -2.56 -1.79
N HIS A 43 -7.10 -1.93 -2.96
CA HIS A 43 -8.16 -2.01 -3.96
C HIS A 43 -7.58 -2.23 -5.35
N ARG A 44 -8.19 -3.09 -6.16
CA ARG A 44 -7.73 -3.32 -7.54
C ARG A 44 -8.03 -2.11 -8.42
N THR A 45 -7.05 -1.67 -9.19
CA THR A 45 -7.10 -0.60 -10.21
C THR A 45 -7.35 0.82 -9.68
N ASN A 46 -8.31 1.02 -8.77
CA ASN A 46 -8.59 2.30 -8.12
C ASN A 46 -9.30 2.10 -6.76
N CYS A 47 -9.35 3.14 -5.95
CA CYS A 47 -9.83 3.10 -4.56
C CYS A 47 -11.36 3.03 -4.42
N ASN A 48 -12.11 3.08 -5.54
CA ASN A 48 -13.57 2.95 -5.54
C ASN A 48 -14.01 1.49 -5.70
N LYS A 49 -13.09 0.57 -6.01
CA LYS A 49 -13.37 -0.86 -6.06
C LYS A 49 -13.48 -1.42 -4.64
N PRO A 50 -14.10 -2.61 -4.45
CA PRO A 50 -14.08 -3.28 -3.16
C PRO A 50 -12.65 -3.50 -2.64
N PRO A 51 -12.44 -3.48 -1.31
CA PRO A 51 -11.18 -3.91 -0.72
C PRO A 51 -10.83 -5.34 -1.12
N ILE A 52 -9.54 -5.62 -1.25
CA ILE A 52 -9.03 -6.98 -1.45
C ILE A 52 -9.13 -7.73 -0.13
N GLU A 53 -9.78 -8.90 -0.15
CA GLU A 53 -9.97 -9.75 1.02
C GLU A 53 -8.78 -10.69 1.25
N GLU A 54 -8.64 -11.24 2.46
CA GLU A 54 -7.47 -12.07 2.88
C GLU A 54 -7.30 -13.36 2.06
N ASN A 55 -8.37 -13.87 1.46
CA ASN A 55 -8.34 -15.09 0.66
C ASN A 55 -8.05 -14.83 -0.83
N GLU A 56 -7.96 -13.56 -1.24
CA GLU A 56 -7.80 -13.18 -2.63
C GLU A 56 -6.33 -13.15 -3.07
N THR A 57 -6.14 -13.30 -4.38
CA THR A 57 -4.84 -13.20 -5.04
C THR A 57 -4.76 -11.99 -5.96
N ILE A 58 -3.52 -11.57 -6.23
CA ILE A 58 -3.19 -10.55 -7.22
C ILE A 58 -2.02 -11.02 -8.08
N ALA A 59 -2.01 -10.64 -9.36
CA ALA A 59 -0.82 -10.75 -10.20
C ALA A 59 0.12 -9.55 -10.00
N TRP A 60 1.40 -9.69 -10.31
CA TRP A 60 2.40 -8.62 -10.13
C TRP A 60 2.15 -7.37 -11.00
N ASN A 61 1.51 -7.55 -12.15
CA ASN A 61 1.06 -6.45 -13.01
C ASN A 61 -0.26 -5.80 -12.55
N THR A 62 -0.88 -6.30 -11.48
CA THR A 62 -2.10 -5.70 -10.95
C THR A 62 -1.77 -4.31 -10.42
N ARG A 63 -2.50 -3.32 -10.93
CA ARG A 63 -2.45 -1.98 -10.37
C ARG A 63 -3.25 -1.96 -9.07
N ILE A 64 -2.67 -1.44 -8.00
CA ILE A 64 -3.25 -1.41 -6.66
C ILE A 64 -3.40 0.03 -6.19
N CYS A 65 -4.57 0.36 -5.64
CA CYS A 65 -4.75 1.53 -4.80
C CYS A 65 -4.58 1.13 -3.33
N PHE A 66 -3.73 1.88 -2.66
CA PHE A 66 -3.51 1.88 -1.22
C PHE A 66 -4.37 3.00 -0.62
N GLN A 67 -5.25 2.66 0.32
CA GLN A 67 -6.10 3.62 1.00
C GLN A 67 -5.86 3.54 2.50
N TRP A 68 -5.35 4.63 3.06
CA TRP A 68 -5.32 4.87 4.50
C TRP A 68 -6.46 5.79 4.87
N HIS A 69 -7.19 5.47 5.92
CA HIS A 69 -8.28 6.29 6.40
C HIS A 69 -8.31 6.27 7.93
N CYS A 70 -8.34 7.44 8.57
CA CYS A 70 -8.66 7.53 9.99
C CYS A 70 -9.80 8.50 10.20
N ASN A 71 -10.83 8.05 10.89
CA ASN A 71 -11.97 8.90 11.24
C ASN A 71 -11.81 9.44 12.67
N ILE A 72 -10.84 10.34 12.84
CA ILE A 72 -10.55 10.99 14.12
C ILE A 72 -10.88 12.48 13.98
N TYR A 73 -11.76 12.97 14.85
CA TYR A 73 -12.19 14.37 14.84
C TYR A 73 -11.01 15.31 15.16
N GLU A 74 -10.91 16.44 14.47
CA GLU A 74 -9.87 17.48 14.65
C GLU A 74 -8.41 17.03 14.47
N HIS A 75 -8.18 15.85 13.87
CA HIS A 75 -6.83 15.35 13.60
C HIS A 75 -6.60 15.10 12.12
N ALA A 76 -5.39 15.42 11.67
CA ALA A 76 -4.91 15.11 10.32
C ALA A 76 -4.06 13.83 10.36
N ILE A 77 -4.19 13.00 9.34
CA ILE A 77 -3.33 11.84 9.15
C ILE A 77 -2.10 12.21 8.33
N ARG A 78 -0.99 11.54 8.63
CA ARG A 78 0.21 11.52 7.79
C ARG A 78 0.66 10.07 7.65
N VAL A 79 0.84 9.62 6.41
CA VAL A 79 1.47 8.32 6.14
C VAL A 79 2.97 8.52 6.30
N GLU A 80 3.56 7.90 7.31
CA GLU A 80 5.00 7.99 7.54
C GLU A 80 5.79 6.96 6.74
N ASN A 81 5.37 5.70 6.74
CA ASN A 81 6.03 4.65 5.98
C ASN A 81 5.04 3.59 5.50
N CYS A 82 5.43 2.87 4.45
CA CYS A 82 4.73 1.70 3.95
C CYS A 82 5.74 0.82 3.23
N TRP A 83 5.70 -0.48 3.46
CA TRP A 83 6.62 -1.43 2.85
C TRP A 83 5.90 -2.73 2.53
N VAL A 84 6.51 -3.51 1.64
CA VAL A 84 6.06 -4.87 1.27
C VAL A 84 7.22 -5.85 1.41
N GLY A 85 6.91 -7.14 1.53
CA GLY A 85 7.90 -8.19 1.70
C GLY A 85 7.90 -8.74 3.12
N SER A 86 9.06 -8.87 3.73
CA SER A 86 9.18 -9.38 5.11
C SER A 86 9.84 -8.34 6.02
N LYS A 87 9.62 -8.46 7.33
CA LYS A 87 10.28 -7.61 8.34
C LYS A 87 11.81 -7.58 8.19
N TYR A 88 12.42 -8.68 7.74
CA TYR A 88 13.87 -8.80 7.56
C TYR A 88 14.37 -8.28 6.20
N HIS A 89 13.48 -8.23 5.20
CA HIS A 89 13.79 -7.74 3.85
C HIS A 89 12.63 -6.87 3.35
N PRO A 90 12.43 -5.67 3.93
CA PRO A 90 11.36 -4.77 3.52
C PRO A 90 11.74 -4.03 2.24
N VAL A 91 10.81 -3.95 1.30
CA VAL A 91 10.88 -3.03 0.17
C VAL A 91 9.98 -1.84 0.50
N TYR A 92 10.59 -0.70 0.82
CA TYR A 92 9.86 0.51 1.16
C TYR A 92 9.17 1.09 -0.07
N LEU A 93 7.84 1.16 0.02
CA LEU A 93 6.95 1.78 -0.93
C LEU A 93 6.87 3.29 -0.67
N ILE A 94 6.65 3.65 0.59
CA ILE A 94 6.66 5.01 1.10
C ILE A 94 7.80 5.12 2.12
N THR A 95 8.69 6.09 1.92
CA THR A 95 9.82 6.41 2.80
C THR A 95 9.38 7.25 3.98
N ALA A 96 10.21 7.33 5.03
CA ALA A 96 9.88 7.97 6.32
C ALA A 96 9.48 9.45 6.25
N ASP A 97 9.73 10.11 5.13
CA ASP A 97 9.28 11.48 4.84
C ASP A 97 7.81 11.54 4.38
N GLY A 98 7.18 10.41 4.11
CA GLY A 98 5.83 10.29 3.55
C GLY A 98 5.79 10.36 2.03
N CYS A 99 6.93 10.26 1.35
CA CYS A 99 7.03 10.26 -0.10
C CYS A 99 7.20 8.85 -0.66
N SER A 100 6.80 8.65 -1.92
CA SER A 100 7.06 7.38 -2.62
C SER A 100 8.55 7.20 -2.90
N SER A 101 9.10 6.03 -2.63
CA SER A 101 10.49 5.71 -2.98
C SER A 101 10.70 5.72 -4.50
N GLU A 102 11.86 6.20 -4.95
CA GLU A 102 12.23 6.29 -6.38
C GLU A 102 12.24 4.95 -7.10
N THR A 103 12.49 3.85 -6.37
CA THR A 103 12.55 2.50 -6.92
C THR A 103 11.17 1.86 -7.10
N THR A 104 10.11 2.56 -6.67
CA THR A 104 8.75 2.04 -6.64
C THR A 104 7.90 2.65 -7.73
N MET A 105 6.89 1.91 -8.17
CA MET A 105 5.94 2.37 -9.19
C MET A 105 4.62 2.82 -8.58
N ILE A 106 4.65 3.33 -7.35
CA ILE A 106 3.48 3.87 -6.64
C ILE A 106 3.59 5.38 -6.49
N SER A 107 2.46 6.08 -6.50
CA SER A 107 2.43 7.52 -6.31
C SER A 107 2.70 7.89 -4.85
N THR A 108 3.26 9.07 -4.61
CA THR A 108 3.22 9.68 -3.27
C THR A 108 1.76 9.78 -2.77
N PRO A 109 1.47 9.53 -1.49
CA PRO A 109 0.13 9.61 -0.93
C PRO A 109 -0.50 10.98 -1.15
N ARG A 110 -1.72 10.99 -1.68
CA ARG A 110 -2.54 12.19 -1.85
C ARG A 110 -3.60 12.22 -0.78
N TYR A 111 -3.69 13.33 -0.07
CA TYR A 111 -4.63 13.51 1.02
C TYR A 111 -5.92 14.15 0.51
N ASP A 112 -7.04 13.78 1.13
CA ASP A 112 -8.31 14.45 0.88
C ASP A 112 -8.34 15.83 1.55
N SER A 113 -9.39 16.62 1.27
CA SER A 113 -9.51 17.98 1.80
C SER A 113 -9.60 18.03 3.33
N LYS A 114 -10.05 16.95 3.97
CA LYS A 114 -10.15 16.83 5.42
C LYS A 114 -8.88 16.27 6.07
N MET A 115 -7.89 15.85 5.28
CA MET A 115 -6.69 15.17 5.76
C MET A 115 -7.01 13.94 6.64
N GLN A 116 -8.14 13.27 6.37
CA GLN A 116 -8.57 12.06 7.08
C GLN A 116 -8.40 10.80 6.22
N LYS A 117 -8.09 10.99 4.93
CA LYS A 117 -7.84 9.92 3.98
C LYS A 117 -6.61 10.23 3.14
N ALA A 118 -5.79 9.22 2.91
CA ALA A 118 -4.64 9.29 2.03
C ALA A 118 -4.71 8.14 1.02
N LEU A 119 -4.40 8.43 -0.24
CA LEU A 119 -4.47 7.48 -1.34
C LEU A 119 -3.14 7.42 -2.09
N SER A 120 -2.64 6.22 -2.34
CA SER A 120 -1.54 5.99 -3.29
C SER A 120 -1.97 4.98 -4.34
N LEU A 121 -1.54 5.18 -5.59
CA LEU A 121 -1.89 4.32 -6.71
C LEU A 121 -0.64 3.91 -7.47
N GLY A 122 -0.53 2.62 -7.80
CA GLY A 122 0.59 2.15 -8.59
C GLY A 122 0.61 0.67 -8.85
N TRP A 123 1.78 0.18 -9.27
CA TRP A 123 2.03 -1.24 -9.53
C TRP A 123 3.01 -1.77 -8.48
N LEU A 124 2.82 -3.03 -8.08
CA LEU A 124 3.69 -3.72 -7.12
C LEU A 124 4.99 -4.24 -7.74
N SER A 125 5.14 -4.15 -9.06
CA SER A 125 6.37 -4.49 -9.75
C SER A 125 7.49 -3.53 -9.36
N VAL A 126 8.60 -4.07 -8.86
CA VAL A 126 9.84 -3.32 -8.63
C VAL A 126 10.59 -3.21 -9.96
N ARG A 127 11.12 -2.03 -10.30
CA ARG A 127 12.01 -1.88 -11.46
C ARG A 127 13.33 -2.62 -11.15
N GLN A 128 13.75 -3.53 -12.01
CA GLN A 128 15.16 -3.95 -12.02
C GLN A 128 15.98 -2.73 -12.46
N VAL A 129 16.82 -2.24 -11.55
CA VAL A 129 17.81 -1.18 -11.83
C VAL A 129 19.13 -1.86 -12.18
#